data_AF-A0A2S6RJ18-F1
#
_entry.id   AF-A0A2S6RJ18-F1
#
_cell.length_a   1.000
_cell.length_b   1.000
_cell.length_c   1.000
_cell.angle_alpha   90.00
_cell.angle_beta   90.00
_cell.angle_gamma   90.00
#
_symmetry.space_group_name_H-M   'P 1'
#
loop_
_entity.id
_entity.type
_entity.pdbx_description
1 polymer ?
#
loop_
_entity_poly.entity_id
_entity_poly.type
_entity_poly.pdbx_seq_one_letter_code
_entity_poly.pdbx_strand_id
1 'polypeptide(L)'
;MARKNYRRRLKAPLTAKKGEVITIKTMAEHTMEPGVRRDPKTGLIYPRFIIDSVIVRYNGKQIFRSRWYSGVSENPYMSFKIKVEESGLLEIEWIDDYKQSTFKRSVINVLDNNGNEIFPIRLSEPSQSENLQ
;
A
#
# COMPACT_ATOMS: atom_id res chain seq x y z
N MET A 1 -26.77 4.01 -1.04
CA MET A 1 -26.16 2.93 -0.22
C MET A 1 -25.06 3.52 0.62
N ALA A 2 -25.10 3.35 1.94
CA ALA A 2 -24.01 3.77 2.81
C ALA A 2 -22.74 2.99 2.45
N ARG A 3 -21.60 3.68 2.31
CA ARG A 3 -20.31 3.02 2.08
C ARG A 3 -19.99 2.15 3.30
N LYS A 4 -19.92 0.83 3.11
CA LYS A 4 -19.43 -0.07 4.16
C LYS A 4 -17.98 0.29 4.46
N ASN A 5 -17.69 0.60 5.72
CA ASN A 5 -16.33 0.91 6.17
C ASN A 5 -15.51 -0.38 6.28
N TYR A 6 -14.96 -0.84 5.15
CA TYR A 6 -14.08 -2.01 5.10
C TYR A 6 -12.81 -1.78 5.92
N ARG A 7 -12.49 -2.68 6.86
CA ARG A 7 -11.27 -2.56 7.65
C ARG A 7 -10.05 -2.89 6.79
N ARG A 8 -9.11 -1.95 6.72
CA ARG A 8 -7.79 -2.14 6.09
C ARG A 8 -6.72 -2.25 7.16
N ARG A 9 -5.97 -3.34 7.15
CA ARG A 9 -4.85 -3.59 8.07
C ARG A 9 -3.55 -3.46 7.31
N LEU A 10 -2.61 -2.75 7.92
CA LEU A 10 -1.24 -2.58 7.45
C LEU A 10 -0.33 -2.78 8.65
N LYS A 11 0.58 -3.73 8.54
CA LYS A 11 1.63 -3.98 9.53
C LYS A 11 2.98 -3.80 8.84
N ALA A 12 3.70 -2.81 9.31
CA ALA A 12 5.07 -2.49 8.96
C ALA A 12 5.86 -2.30 10.26
N PRO A 13 7.18 -2.56 10.29
CA PRO A 13 8.00 -2.13 11.40
C PRO A 13 8.00 -0.60 11.48
N LEU A 14 7.97 -0.07 12.72
CA LEU A 14 8.01 1.37 12.95
C LEU A 14 9.39 1.95 12.63
N THR A 15 10.44 1.18 12.92
CA THR A 15 11.84 1.56 12.71
C THR A 15 12.56 0.54 11.84
N ALA A 16 13.52 1.01 11.04
CA ALA A 16 14.38 0.20 10.18
C ALA A 16 15.76 0.86 10.05
N LYS A 17 16.80 0.08 9.74
CA LYS A 17 18.11 0.63 9.38
C LYS A 17 18.16 1.05 7.93
N LYS A 18 19.03 2.00 7.61
CA LYS A 18 19.33 2.37 6.23
C LYS A 18 19.73 1.15 5.41
N GLY A 19 19.04 0.95 4.30
CA GLY A 19 19.25 -0.16 3.38
C GLY A 19 18.69 -1.51 3.84
N GLU A 20 17.98 -1.55 4.97
CA GLU A 20 17.35 -2.77 5.48
C GLU A 20 16.17 -3.21 4.60
N VAL A 21 16.02 -4.52 4.45
CA VAL A 21 14.89 -5.13 3.76
C VAL A 21 13.81 -5.49 4.77
N ILE A 22 12.77 -4.68 4.85
CA ILE A 22 11.66 -4.88 5.77
C ILE A 22 10.52 -5.66 5.11
N THR A 23 9.77 -6.41 5.92
CA THR A 23 8.58 -7.14 5.47
C THR A 23 7.32 -6.34 5.80
N ILE A 24 6.54 -6.04 4.77
CA ILE A 24 5.23 -5.40 4.88
C ILE A 24 4.16 -6.48 4.79
N LYS A 25 3.15 -6.37 5.65
CA LYS A 25 1.99 -7.26 5.68
C LYS A 25 0.72 -6.44 5.61
N THR A 26 -0.20 -6.85 4.75
CA THR A 26 -1.40 -6.09 4.45
C THR A 26 -2.59 -7.04 4.36
N MET A 27 -3.74 -6.60 4.86
CA MET A 27 -4.97 -7.37 4.78
C MET A 27 -6.13 -6.42 4.57
N ALA A 28 -6.98 -6.77 3.62
CA ALA A 28 -8.17 -6.01 3.26
C ALA A 28 -9.41 -6.82 3.59
N GLU A 29 -10.30 -6.29 4.44
CA GLU A 29 -11.61 -6.91 4.64
C GLU A 29 -12.44 -6.75 3.36
N HIS A 30 -12.77 -7.86 2.71
CA HIS A 30 -13.49 -7.87 1.44
C HIS A 30 -14.01 -9.27 1.12
N THR A 31 -15.24 -9.39 0.59
CA THR A 31 -15.88 -10.69 0.26
C THR A 31 -15.22 -11.41 -0.91
N MET A 32 -14.63 -10.66 -1.84
CA MET A 32 -13.97 -11.17 -3.06
C MET A 32 -14.88 -12.11 -3.85
N GLU A 33 -16.10 -11.66 -4.18
CA GLU A 33 -17.07 -12.46 -4.96
C GLU A 33 -16.52 -12.70 -6.38
N PRO A 34 -16.20 -13.95 -6.74
CA PRO A 34 -15.48 -14.26 -7.97
C PRO A 34 -16.30 -14.06 -9.25
N GLY A 35 -17.63 -13.99 -9.14
CA GLY A 35 -18.53 -13.86 -10.28
C GLY A 35 -18.94 -15.19 -10.93
N VAL A 36 -18.70 -16.31 -10.26
CA VAL A 36 -19.04 -17.66 -10.75
C VAL A 36 -19.99 -18.42 -9.81
N ARG A 37 -20.23 -17.88 -8.61
CA ARG A 37 -21.14 -18.49 -7.64
C ARG A 37 -22.58 -18.35 -8.12
N ARG A 38 -23.36 -19.43 -8.00
CA ARG A 38 -24.77 -19.47 -8.35
C ARG A 38 -25.64 -19.48 -7.09
N ASP A 39 -26.75 -18.79 -7.14
CA ASP A 39 -27.80 -18.89 -6.14
C ASP A 39 -28.51 -20.25 -6.29
N PRO A 40 -28.55 -21.11 -5.26
CA PRO A 40 -29.20 -22.41 -5.34
C PRO A 40 -30.71 -22.36 -5.57
N LYS A 41 -31.38 -21.24 -5.26
CA LYS A 41 -32.83 -21.10 -5.42
C LYS A 41 -33.22 -20.52 -6.78
N THR A 42 -32.49 -19.50 -7.23
CA THR A 42 -32.84 -18.76 -8.46
C THR A 42 -31.99 -19.17 -9.67
N GLY A 43 -30.85 -19.84 -9.45
CA GLY A 43 -29.89 -20.18 -10.51
C GLY A 43 -29.08 -18.99 -11.02
N LEU A 44 -29.33 -17.78 -10.52
CA LEU A 44 -28.64 -16.56 -10.95
C LEU A 44 -27.19 -16.55 -10.47
N ILE A 45 -26.31 -15.97 -11.28
CA ILE A 45 -24.89 -15.79 -10.94
C ILE A 45 -24.73 -14.49 -10.16
N TYR A 46 -24.05 -14.55 -9.02
CA TYR A 46 -23.70 -13.34 -8.28
C TYR A 46 -22.71 -12.51 -9.09
N PRO A 47 -22.97 -11.20 -9.31
CA PRO A 47 -22.05 -10.34 -10.03
C PRO A 47 -20.67 -10.35 -9.38
N ARG A 48 -19.63 -10.34 -10.21
CA ARG A 48 -18.26 -10.24 -9.73
C ARG A 48 -18.08 -8.96 -8.92
N PHE A 49 -17.47 -9.11 -7.75
CA PHE A 49 -17.09 -7.99 -6.91
C PHE A 49 -15.80 -8.35 -6.17
N ILE A 50 -14.67 -7.94 -6.75
CA ILE A 50 -13.33 -8.14 -6.18
C ILE A 50 -12.57 -6.82 -6.06
N ILE A 51 -11.52 -6.86 -5.25
CA ILE A 51 -10.42 -5.90 -5.33
C ILE A 51 -9.58 -6.27 -6.56
N ASP A 52 -9.45 -5.37 -7.53
CA ASP A 52 -8.77 -5.62 -8.82
C ASP A 52 -7.32 -5.14 -8.84
N SER A 53 -7.00 -4.11 -8.05
CA SER A 53 -5.72 -3.42 -8.10
C SER A 53 -5.29 -3.00 -6.70
N VAL A 54 -4.06 -3.36 -6.36
CA VAL A 54 -3.38 -2.93 -5.14
C VAL A 54 -2.14 -2.14 -5.50
N ILE A 55 -2.09 -0.88 -5.08
CA ILE A 55 -1.00 0.04 -5.39
C ILE A 55 -0.27 0.34 -4.09
N VAL A 56 1.06 0.23 -4.11
CA VAL A 56 1.92 0.56 -2.98
C VAL A 56 2.78 1.74 -3.35
N ARG A 57 2.71 2.79 -2.54
CA ARG A 57 3.53 3.99 -2.66
C ARG A 57 4.42 4.16 -1.44
N TYR A 58 5.64 4.62 -1.67
CA TYR A 58 6.57 5.01 -0.63
C TYR A 58 7.11 6.39 -0.94
N ASN A 59 6.97 7.33 0.00
CA ASN A 59 7.30 8.74 -0.20
C ASN A 59 6.63 9.34 -1.46
N GLY A 60 5.36 8.98 -1.68
CA GLY A 60 4.57 9.42 -2.83
C GLY A 60 4.90 8.71 -4.16
N LYS A 61 6.02 8.00 -4.25
CA LYS A 61 6.41 7.25 -5.46
C LYS A 61 5.76 5.86 -5.45
N GLN A 62 5.12 5.47 -6.56
CA GLN A 62 4.65 4.10 -6.74
C GLN A 62 5.85 3.15 -6.86
N ILE A 63 5.96 2.22 -5.93
CA ILE A 63 7.04 1.21 -5.90
C ILE A 63 6.56 -0.16 -6.37
N PHE A 64 5.27 -0.45 -6.25
CA PHE A 64 4.70 -1.74 -6.60
C PHE A 64 3.22 -1.61 -6.96
N ARG A 65 2.77 -2.46 -7.89
CA ARG A 65 1.36 -2.63 -8.23
C ARG A 65 1.08 -4.12 -8.44
N SER A 66 0.03 -4.61 -7.80
CA SER A 66 -0.50 -5.95 -8.01
C SER A 66 -1.89 -5.87 -8.66
N ARG A 67 -2.17 -6.80 -9.59
CA ARG A 67 -3.51 -6.99 -10.15
C ARG A 67 -4.06 -8.30 -9.65
N TRP A 68 -5.23 -8.25 -9.03
CA TRP A 68 -5.91 -9.41 -8.50
C TRP A 68 -7.08 -9.80 -9.39
N TYR A 69 -7.40 -11.08 -9.37
CA TYR A 69 -8.46 -11.70 -10.15
C TYR A 69 -9.29 -12.61 -9.25
N SER A 70 -10.32 -13.23 -9.80
CA SER A 70 -11.29 -14.09 -9.09
C SER A 70 -10.68 -15.29 -8.35
N GLY A 71 -9.40 -15.60 -8.53
CA GLY A 71 -8.69 -16.65 -7.80
C GLY A 71 -8.18 -16.23 -6.40
N VAL A 72 -8.33 -14.95 -6.02
CA VAL A 72 -7.90 -14.47 -4.71
C VAL A 72 -9.02 -14.66 -3.68
N SER A 73 -8.69 -15.32 -2.56
CA SER A 73 -9.63 -15.63 -1.48
C SER A 73 -10.19 -14.39 -0.78
N GLU A 74 -11.30 -14.59 -0.06
CA GLU A 74 -11.89 -13.62 0.85
C GLU A 74 -10.86 -13.07 1.85
N ASN A 75 -11.04 -11.81 2.26
CA ASN A 75 -10.15 -11.08 3.17
C ASN A 75 -8.68 -11.10 2.71
N PRO A 76 -8.40 -10.64 1.48
CA PRO A 76 -7.14 -10.90 0.83
C PRO A 76 -5.96 -10.34 1.63
N TYR A 77 -4.98 -11.23 1.81
CA TYR A 77 -3.72 -10.96 2.49
C TYR A 77 -2.58 -10.91 1.48
N MET A 78 -1.69 -9.92 1.64
CA MET A 78 -0.49 -9.79 0.83
C MET A 78 0.69 -9.42 1.72
N SER A 79 1.80 -10.11 1.52
CA SER A 79 3.08 -9.79 2.14
C SER A 79 4.15 -9.63 1.08
N PHE A 80 4.93 -8.58 1.20
CA PHE A 80 6.02 -8.26 0.29
C PHE A 80 7.15 -7.61 1.07
N LYS A 81 8.34 -7.56 0.46
CA LYS A 81 9.51 -6.95 1.05
C LYS A 81 9.87 -5.68 0.30
N ILE A 82 10.34 -4.67 1.02
CA ILE A 82 10.86 -3.44 0.43
C ILE A 82 12.21 -3.11 1.08
N LYS A 83 13.13 -2.56 0.30
CA LYS A 83 14.34 -1.95 0.83
C LYS A 83 14.04 -0.50 1.16
N VAL A 84 14.38 -0.06 2.38
CA VAL A 84 14.15 1.32 2.83
C VAL A 84 15.47 2.05 2.98
N GLU A 85 15.56 3.27 2.45
CA GLU A 85 16.78 4.08 2.47
C GLU A 85 16.61 5.35 3.32
N GLU A 86 15.39 5.89 3.36
CA GLU A 86 15.05 7.16 4.01
C GLU A 86 13.72 6.99 4.72
N SER A 87 13.52 7.67 5.86
CA SER A 87 12.24 7.72 6.58
C SER A 87 11.13 8.17 5.65
N GLY A 88 9.93 7.65 5.88
CA GLY A 88 8.89 7.87 4.90
C GLY A 88 7.50 7.36 5.20
N LEU A 89 6.58 7.84 4.36
CA LEU A 89 5.19 7.41 4.36
C LEU A 89 5.02 6.22 3.40
N LEU A 90 4.61 5.09 3.94
CA LEU A 90 4.11 3.95 3.19
C LEU A 90 2.59 4.07 3.05
N GLU A 91 2.10 4.10 1.82
CA GLU A 91 0.69 4.10 1.50
C GLU A 91 0.35 2.86 0.67
N ILE A 92 -0.74 2.20 1.04
CA ILE A 92 -1.30 1.08 0.28
C ILE A 92 -2.74 1.42 -0.07
N GLU A 93 -3.05 1.33 -1.35
CA GLU A 93 -4.34 1.62 -1.93
C GLU A 93 -4.92 0.34 -2.54
N TRP A 94 -6.17 0.05 -2.23
CA TRP A 94 -6.94 -1.03 -2.83
C TRP A 94 -8.11 -0.44 -3.60
N ILE A 95 -8.24 -0.86 -4.84
CA ILE A 95 -9.29 -0.44 -5.77
C ILE A 95 -10.13 -1.68 -6.11
N ASP A 96 -11.45 -1.53 -6.04
CA ASP A 96 -12.40 -2.58 -6.41
C ASP A 96 -12.96 -2.42 -7.83
N ASP A 97 -13.70 -3.44 -8.28
CA ASP A 97 -14.35 -3.46 -9.60
C ASP A 97 -15.31 -2.26 -9.80
N TYR A 98 -15.90 -1.71 -8.73
CA TYR A 98 -16.76 -0.51 -8.76
C TYR A 98 -15.98 0.81 -8.66
N LYS A 99 -14.65 0.77 -8.78
CA LYS A 99 -13.76 1.93 -8.70
C LYS A 99 -13.77 2.63 -7.34
N GLN A 100 -14.22 1.94 -6.29
CA GLN A 100 -14.05 2.44 -4.94
C GLN A 100 -12.59 2.22 -4.52
N SER A 101 -11.91 3.33 -4.24
CA SER A 101 -10.57 3.33 -3.66
C SER A 101 -10.65 3.43 -2.14
N THR A 102 -9.82 2.63 -1.47
CA THR A 102 -9.58 2.71 -0.03
C THR A 102 -8.08 2.63 0.21
N PHE A 103 -7.58 3.35 1.21
CA PHE A 103 -6.15 3.39 1.48
C PHE A 103 -5.84 3.21 2.97
N LYS A 104 -4.64 2.74 3.27
CA LYS A 104 -4.06 2.71 4.61
C LYS A 104 -2.63 3.18 4.55
N ARG A 105 -2.24 3.98 5.55
CA ARG A 105 -0.91 4.57 5.65
C ARG A 105 -0.20 4.08 6.90
N SER A 106 1.13 3.98 6.81
CA SER A 106 2.04 3.73 7.91
C SER A 106 3.28 4.59 7.71
N VAL A 107 3.84 5.09 8.81
CA VAL A 107 5.15 5.74 8.79
C VAL A 107 6.22 4.68 9.08
N ILE A 108 7.37 4.81 8.43
CA ILE A 108 8.58 4.02 8.68
C ILE A 108 9.71 5.02 8.96
N ASN A 109 10.33 4.91 10.13
CA ASN A 109 11.48 5.71 10.51
C ASN A 109 12.75 4.92 10.16
N VAL A 110 13.58 5.47 9.28
CA VAL A 110 14.86 4.88 8.88
C VAL A 110 15.98 5.55 9.66
N LEU A 111 16.75 4.74 10.38
CA LEU A 111 17.88 5.16 11.19
C LEU A 111 19.19 4.85 10.47
N ASP A 112 20.14 5.77 10.53
CA ASP A 112 21.52 5.55 10.11
C ASP A 112 22.29 4.71 11.13
N ASN A 113 23.52 4.31 10.79
CA ASN A 113 24.43 3.57 11.69
C ASN A 113 24.72 4.31 13.01
N ASN A 114 24.56 5.63 13.01
CA ASN A 114 24.77 6.50 14.17
C ASN A 114 23.49 6.75 14.98
N GLY A 115 22.36 6.13 14.61
CA GLY A 115 21.07 6.28 15.31
C GLY A 115 20.27 7.54 14.93
N ASN A 116 20.72 8.31 13.93
CA ASN A 116 20.01 9.48 13.44
C ASN A 116 18.94 9.10 12.40
N GLU A 117 17.77 9.73 12.46
CA GLU A 117 16.72 9.56 11.44
C GLU A 117 17.12 10.23 10.12
N ILE A 118 16.94 9.49 9.02
CA ILE A 118 17.24 9.98 7.67
C ILE A 118 15.95 10.52 7.06
N PHE A 119 15.79 11.83 6.97
CA PHE A 119 14.61 12.42 6.33
C PHE A 119 14.78 12.50 4.81
N PRO A 120 13.68 12.40 4.03
CA PRO A 120 13.72 12.46 2.57
C PRO A 120 13.93 13.88 2.02
N ILE A 121 14.20 14.88 2.88
CA ILE A 121 14.36 16.27 2.47
C ILE A 121 15.75 16.47 1.88
N ARG A 122 15.83 16.65 0.55
CA ARG A 122 16.96 17.32 -0.08
C ARG A 122 16.71 18.81 0.03
N LEU A 123 17.28 19.46 1.05
CA LEU A 123 17.53 20.89 0.96
C LEU A 123 18.51 21.05 -0.20
N SER A 124 18.03 21.51 -1.36
CA SER A 124 18.95 22.17 -2.28
C SER A 124 19.48 23.37 -1.50
N GLU A 125 20.74 23.30 -1.06
CA GLU A 125 21.44 24.49 -0.62
C GLU A 125 21.20 25.56 -1.68
N PRO A 126 20.74 26.78 -1.32
CA PRO A 126 20.67 27.86 -2.28
C PRO A 126 22.07 27.99 -2.87
N SER A 127 22.17 27.79 -4.19
CA SER A 127 23.40 27.93 -4.95
C SER A 127 24.05 29.26 -4.57
N GLN A 128 25.17 29.21 -3.85
CA GLN A 128 26.02 30.37 -3.66
C GLN A 128 26.73 30.67 -4.99
N SER A 129 26.04 31.40 -5.86
CA SER A 129 26.56 32.10 -7.03
C SER A 129 25.56 33.23 -7.28
N GLU A 130 25.86 34.51 -7.07
CA GLU A 130 27.02 35.25 -7.57
C GLU A 130 27.57 36.20 -6.49
N ASN A 131 28.80 35.95 -6.05
CA ASN A 131 29.72 37.02 -5.66
C ASN A 131 30.71 37.17 -6.82
N LEU A 132 30.44 38.08 -7.74
CA LEU A 132 31.45 38.65 -8.63
C LEU A 132 31.03 40.09 -9.00
N GLN A 133 31.69 41.02 -8.29
CA GLN A 133 32.14 42.37 -8.69
C GLN A 133 31.17 43.30 -9.43
#